data_AF-A0A8H3X6B8-F1
#
_entry.id   AF-A0A8H3X6B8-F1
#
_cell.length_a   1.000
_cell.length_b   1.000
_cell.length_c   1.000
_cell.angle_alpha   90.00
_cell.angle_beta   90.00
_cell.angle_gamma   90.00
#
_symmetry.space_group_name_H-M   'P 1'
#
loop_
_entity.id
_entity.type
_entity.pdbx_description
1 polymer ?
#
loop_
_entity_poly.entity_id
_entity_poly.type
_entity_poly.pdbx_seq_one_letter_code
_entity_poly.pdbx_strand_id
1 'polypeptide(L)'
;MQQSPITSTTQPGPSTVPQFVVIHDQMQQSWKHPIVHYVFEDEPFPSNAPKDRCILVNLKEDGESVADCYSFSHTFQVSNYKISSTPQMNTTGPGSKESSITTSLMLTIEGMSAKNSTGNNENQFGYKEEFDQSSNVFELDELVYDYKRRIELMRQLFT
;
A
#
# COMPACT_ATOMS: atom_id res chain seq x y z
N MET A 1 -29.45 -38.04 -31.59
CA MET A 1 -28.32 -37.58 -30.77
C MET A 1 -28.20 -36.08 -30.99
N GLN A 2 -28.65 -35.25 -30.04
CA GLN A 2 -28.57 -33.80 -30.13
C GLN A 2 -27.25 -33.35 -29.47
N GLN A 3 -26.41 -32.64 -30.23
CA GLN A 3 -25.16 -32.05 -29.74
C GLN A 3 -25.46 -30.77 -28.98
N SER A 4 -24.90 -30.65 -27.77
CA SER A 4 -24.91 -29.42 -26.97
C SER A 4 -23.95 -28.38 -27.58
N PRO A 5 -24.25 -27.07 -27.46
CA PRO A 5 -23.37 -26.02 -27.96
C PRO A 5 -22.11 -25.90 -27.09
N ILE A 6 -20.96 -25.80 -27.75
CA ILE A 6 -19.65 -25.60 -27.13
C ILE A 6 -19.61 -24.14 -26.67
N THR A 7 -19.73 -23.90 -25.37
CA THR A 7 -19.40 -22.60 -24.78
C THR A 7 -17.89 -22.42 -24.88
N SER A 8 -17.44 -21.58 -25.80
CA SER A 8 -16.06 -21.09 -25.82
C SER A 8 -15.85 -20.22 -24.59
N THR A 9 -15.32 -20.82 -23.52
CA THR A 9 -14.70 -20.11 -22.40
C THR A 9 -13.51 -19.34 -22.96
N THR A 10 -13.69 -18.04 -23.22
CA THR A 10 -12.60 -17.10 -23.41
C THR A 10 -11.65 -17.29 -22.23
N GLN A 11 -10.44 -17.80 -22.48
CA GLN A 11 -9.40 -17.84 -21.44
C GLN A 11 -9.26 -16.41 -20.93
N PRO A 12 -9.30 -16.17 -19.60
CA PRO A 12 -8.94 -14.86 -19.08
C PRO A 12 -7.53 -14.57 -19.60
N GLY A 13 -7.39 -13.49 -20.37
CA GLY A 13 -6.09 -13.01 -20.81
C GLY A 13 -5.16 -12.81 -19.60
N PRO A 14 -3.84 -12.66 -19.81
CA PRO A 14 -2.93 -12.38 -18.72
C PRO A 14 -3.46 -11.15 -17.95
N SER A 15 -3.81 -11.37 -16.68
CA SER A 15 -4.26 -10.30 -15.80
C SER A 15 -3.10 -9.31 -15.67
N THR A 16 -3.30 -8.09 -16.17
CA THR A 16 -2.29 -7.03 -16.17
C THR A 16 -2.15 -6.36 -14.80
N VAL A 17 -3.03 -6.68 -13.85
CA VAL A 17 -2.96 -6.12 -12.49
C VAL A 17 -1.98 -6.89 -11.60
N PRO A 18 -1.42 -6.25 -10.56
CA PRO A 18 -0.55 -6.91 -9.60
C PRO A 18 -1.17 -8.16 -8.97
N GLN A 19 -0.46 -9.29 -9.02
CA GLN A 19 -0.93 -10.54 -8.40
C GLN A 19 -0.54 -10.60 -6.93
N PHE A 20 0.52 -9.88 -6.54
CA PHE A 20 1.01 -9.80 -5.18
C PHE A 20 0.99 -8.35 -4.72
N VAL A 21 0.52 -8.13 -3.50
CA VAL A 21 0.56 -6.82 -2.86
C VAL A 21 1.20 -6.97 -1.49
N VAL A 22 2.13 -6.06 -1.18
CA VAL A 22 2.81 -5.99 0.11
C VAL A 22 2.82 -4.56 0.61
N ILE A 23 2.62 -4.40 1.92
CA ILE A 23 2.81 -3.14 2.63
C ILE A 23 4.08 -3.27 3.47
N HIS A 24 5.02 -2.36 3.26
CA HIS A 24 6.22 -2.21 4.06
C HIS A 24 6.08 -1.00 4.99
N ASP A 25 5.94 -1.28 6.29
CA ASP A 25 5.97 -0.25 7.32
C ASP A 25 7.42 0.05 7.70
N GLN A 26 7.91 1.20 7.27
CA GLN A 26 9.29 1.64 7.48
C GLN A 26 9.56 2.02 8.95
N MET A 27 8.54 2.39 9.73
CA MET A 27 8.71 2.70 11.15
C MET A 27 8.85 1.42 11.98
N GLN A 28 8.02 0.43 11.71
CA GLN A 28 8.05 -0.86 12.41
C GLN A 28 8.99 -1.89 11.78
N GLN A 29 9.59 -1.57 10.62
CA GLN A 29 10.39 -2.48 9.80
C GLN A 29 9.67 -3.82 9.56
N SER A 30 8.38 -3.74 9.19
CA SER A 30 7.51 -4.92 9.04
C SER A 30 6.87 -4.99 7.66
N TRP A 31 6.70 -6.21 7.16
CA TRP A 31 6.06 -6.51 5.87
C TRP A 31 4.74 -7.24 6.11
N LYS A 32 3.67 -6.76 5.48
CA LYS A 32 2.31 -7.31 5.65
C LYS A 32 1.63 -7.51 4.31
N HIS A 33 0.88 -8.60 4.18
CA HIS A 33 -0.03 -8.82 3.05
C HIS A 33 -1.41 -8.26 3.40
N PRO A 34 -1.89 -7.22 2.71
CA PRO A 34 -3.24 -6.70 2.93
C PRO A 34 -4.29 -7.61 2.28
N ILE A 35 -5.55 -7.43 2.71
CA ILE A 35 -6.70 -7.89 1.92
C ILE A 35 -6.85 -6.95 0.73
N VAL A 36 -6.89 -7.49 -0.49
CA VAL A 36 -6.92 -6.72 -1.73
C VAL A 36 -8.24 -6.93 -2.44
N HIS A 37 -8.84 -5.83 -2.91
CA HIS A 37 -10.01 -5.83 -3.76
C HIS A 37 -9.70 -5.02 -5.02
N TYR A 38 -9.80 -5.66 -6.19
CA TYR A 38 -9.80 -4.96 -7.46
C TYR A 38 -11.22 -4.51 -7.77
N VAL A 39 -11.38 -3.26 -8.19
CA VAL A 39 -12.67 -2.66 -8.58
C VAL A 39 -12.46 -2.04 -9.94
N PHE A 40 -13.18 -2.54 -10.94
CA PHE A 40 -13.19 -1.99 -12.31
C PHE A 40 -14.35 -1.01 -12.49
N GLU A 41 -14.33 -0.22 -13.55
CA GLU A 41 -15.29 0.89 -13.77
C GLU A 41 -16.77 0.45 -13.74
N ASP A 42 -17.06 -0.77 -14.22
CA ASP A 42 -18.42 -1.33 -14.27
C ASP A 42 -18.83 -2.08 -12.99
N GLU A 43 -17.96 -2.14 -11.98
CA GLU A 43 -18.20 -2.90 -10.75
C GLU A 43 -18.51 -1.99 -9.54
N PRO A 44 -19.47 -2.37 -8.67
CA PRO A 44 -19.73 -1.63 -7.45
C PRO A 44 -18.58 -1.79 -6.45
N PHE A 45 -18.33 -0.74 -5.66
CA PHE A 45 -17.38 -0.83 -4.56
C PHE A 45 -17.77 -1.91 -3.53
N PRO A 46 -16.80 -2.69 -3.02
CA PRO A 46 -17.06 -3.76 -2.06
C PRO A 46 -17.66 -3.22 -0.76
N SER A 47 -18.82 -3.74 -0.37
CA SER A 47 -19.57 -3.31 0.82
C SER A 47 -18.91 -3.69 2.14
N ASN A 48 -18.03 -4.71 2.12
CA ASN A 48 -17.30 -5.20 3.28
C ASN A 48 -15.95 -4.51 3.50
N ALA A 49 -15.52 -3.60 2.61
CA ALA A 49 -14.26 -2.90 2.76
C ALA A 49 -14.34 -1.83 3.86
N PRO A 50 -13.41 -1.82 4.83
CA PRO A 50 -13.32 -0.76 5.84
C PRO A 50 -13.03 0.59 5.16
N LYS A 51 -13.88 1.60 5.39
CA LYS A 51 -13.76 2.92 4.73
C LYS A 51 -12.72 3.83 5.39
N ASP A 52 -12.40 3.58 6.66
CA ASP A 52 -11.55 4.38 7.54
C ASP A 52 -10.16 3.77 7.76
N ARG A 53 -9.89 2.61 7.16
CA ARG A 53 -8.63 1.89 7.27
C ARG A 53 -8.32 1.10 6.01
N CYS A 54 -8.32 1.79 4.88
CA CYS A 54 -7.95 1.25 3.58
C CYS A 54 -6.91 2.14 2.89
N ILE A 55 -6.28 1.56 1.88
CA ILE A 55 -5.43 2.27 0.93
C ILE A 55 -6.10 2.13 -0.42
N LEU A 56 -6.39 3.25 -1.08
CA LEU A 56 -6.93 3.29 -2.42
C LEU A 56 -5.78 3.47 -3.40
N VAL A 57 -5.66 2.53 -4.35
CA VAL A 57 -4.62 2.54 -5.39
C VAL A 57 -5.32 2.68 -6.72
N ASN A 58 -5.06 3.79 -7.42
CA ASN A 58 -5.51 3.99 -8.78
C ASN A 58 -4.43 3.45 -9.71
N LEU A 59 -4.73 2.37 -10.42
CA LEU A 59 -3.88 1.86 -11.48
C LEU A 59 -4.16 2.60 -12.79
N LYS A 60 -3.16 2.72 -13.65
CA LYS A 60 -3.37 3.17 -15.03
C LYS A 60 -4.02 2.06 -15.85
N GLU A 61 -4.46 2.41 -17.06
CA GLU A 61 -5.05 1.48 -18.02
C GLU A 61 -4.14 0.28 -18.35
N ASP A 62 -2.82 0.45 -18.21
CA ASP A 62 -1.85 -0.63 -18.39
C ASP A 62 -1.92 -1.72 -17.30
N GLY A 63 -2.44 -1.41 -16.10
CA GLY A 63 -2.40 -2.29 -14.93
C GLY A 63 -0.99 -2.47 -14.32
N GLU A 64 0.05 -2.05 -15.02
CA GLU A 64 1.46 -2.21 -14.64
C GLU A 64 2.03 -0.97 -13.94
N SER A 65 1.33 0.17 -14.02
CA SER A 65 1.73 1.44 -13.42
C SER A 65 0.67 1.95 -12.45
N VAL A 66 1.12 2.55 -11.35
CA VAL A 66 0.25 3.28 -10.42
C VAL A 66 0.10 4.73 -10.89
N ALA A 67 -1.13 5.21 -11.00
CA ALA A 67 -1.43 6.63 -11.19
C ALA A 67 -1.25 7.37 -9.85
N ASP A 68 -2.02 6.95 -8.84
CA ASP A 68 -2.05 7.58 -7.52
C ASP A 68 -2.30 6.55 -6.43
N CYS A 69 -1.90 6.87 -5.19
CA CYS A 69 -2.10 6.03 -4.02
C CYS A 69 -2.44 6.89 -2.80
N TYR A 70 -3.57 6.59 -2.14
CA TYR A 70 -4.07 7.35 -1.00
C TYR A 70 -4.28 6.44 0.21
N SER A 71 -3.75 6.86 1.36
CA SER A 71 -4.09 6.23 2.64
C SER A 71 -5.29 6.93 3.27
N PHE A 72 -6.30 6.17 3.67
CA PHE A 72 -7.40 6.63 4.52
C PHE A 72 -7.22 6.21 5.98
N SER A 73 -6.10 5.55 6.31
CA SER A 73 -5.80 5.11 7.67
C SER A 73 -5.28 6.27 8.52
N HIS A 74 -5.87 6.48 9.69
CA HIS A 74 -5.38 7.46 10.68
C HIS A 74 -4.03 7.09 11.30
N THR A 75 -3.63 5.82 11.19
CA THR A 75 -2.43 5.29 11.85
C THR A 75 -1.35 4.85 10.87
N PHE A 76 -1.55 5.04 9.57
CA PHE A 76 -0.57 4.66 8.55
C PHE A 76 -0.62 5.64 7.39
N GLN A 77 0.52 6.26 7.07
CA GLN A 77 0.65 7.17 5.93
C GLN A 77 1.52 6.54 4.84
N VAL A 78 1.03 6.53 3.61
CA VAL A 78 1.81 6.07 2.45
C VAL A 78 2.92 7.07 2.16
N SER A 79 4.14 6.56 1.98
CA SER A 79 5.33 7.35 1.61
C SER A 79 5.78 7.09 0.18
N ASN A 80 5.60 5.87 -0.33
CA ASN A 80 6.04 5.47 -1.66
C ASN A 80 5.26 4.25 -2.17
N TYR A 81 5.26 4.01 -3.47
CA TYR A 81 4.66 2.84 -4.08
C TYR A 81 5.35 2.49 -5.41
N LYS A 82 5.43 1.19 -5.72
CA LYS A 82 6.03 0.70 -6.96
C LYS A 82 5.44 -0.64 -7.38
N ILE A 83 5.28 -0.83 -8.68
CA ILE A 83 5.00 -2.14 -9.27
C ILE A 83 6.30 -2.68 -9.85
N SER A 84 6.58 -3.96 -9.60
CA SER A 84 7.76 -4.66 -10.12
C SER A 84 7.40 -6.10 -10.47
N SER A 85 8.13 -6.70 -11.41
CA SER A 85 8.04 -8.13 -11.67
C SER A 85 8.37 -8.94 -10.41
N THR A 86 7.63 -10.00 -10.17
CA THR A 86 7.89 -10.90 -9.04
C THR A 86 9.19 -11.67 -9.25
N PRO A 87 9.95 -11.91 -8.17
CA PRO A 87 11.09 -12.82 -8.23
C PRO A 87 10.62 -14.20 -8.71
N GLN A 88 11.21 -14.69 -9.82
CA GLN A 88 10.98 -16.04 -10.31
C GLN A 88 12.01 -16.97 -9.67
N MET A 89 11.54 -18.04 -9.03
CA MET A 89 12.43 -19.13 -8.58
C MET A 89 12.49 -20.17 -9.70
N ASN A 90 13.59 -20.17 -10.45
CA ASN A 90 13.80 -21.14 -11.51
C ASN A 90 14.15 -22.48 -10.86
N THR A 91 13.19 -23.39 -10.71
CA THR A 91 13.48 -24.76 -10.31
C THR A 91 14.08 -25.49 -11.50
N THR A 92 15.42 -25.57 -11.55
CA THR A 92 16.14 -26.38 -12.55
C THR A 92 16.00 -27.86 -12.21
N GLY A 93 14.84 -28.44 -12.53
CA GLY A 93 14.59 -29.88 -12.53
C GLY A 93 14.66 -30.43 -13.96
N PRO A 94 15.27 -31.61 -14.18
CA PRO A 94 15.29 -32.23 -15.50
C PRO A 94 13.87 -32.64 -15.89
N GLY A 95 13.23 -31.84 -16.76
CA GLY A 95 11.83 -32.01 -17.17
C GLY A 95 11.03 -30.71 -17.28
N SER A 96 11.59 -29.57 -16.86
CA SER A 96 10.93 -28.27 -17.02
C SER A 96 10.94 -27.86 -18.51
N LYS A 97 9.83 -28.16 -19.20
CA LYS A 97 9.51 -27.51 -20.48
C LYS A 97 9.34 -26.02 -20.17
N GLU A 98 9.94 -25.17 -20.99
CA GLU A 98 9.84 -23.70 -20.94
C GLU A 98 8.35 -23.28 -20.88
N SER A 99 7.82 -23.20 -19.67
CA SER A 99 6.52 -22.61 -19.41
C SER A 99 6.69 -21.12 -19.60
N SER A 100 6.00 -20.61 -20.62
CA SER A 100 5.79 -19.19 -20.94
C SER A 100 6.07 -18.27 -19.75
N ILE A 101 7.13 -17.47 -19.85
CA ILE A 101 7.57 -16.50 -18.85
C ILE A 101 6.55 -15.36 -18.82
N THR A 102 5.40 -15.56 -18.19
CA THR A 102 4.56 -14.45 -17.76
C THR A 102 5.07 -14.05 -16.39
N THR A 103 5.94 -13.05 -16.31
CA THR A 103 6.37 -12.52 -15.01
C THR A 103 5.17 -11.90 -14.32
N SER A 104 4.72 -12.48 -13.20
CA SER A 104 3.68 -11.89 -12.37
C SER A 104 4.12 -10.53 -11.83
N LEU A 105 3.17 -9.64 -11.54
CA LEU A 105 3.45 -8.32 -11.00
C LEU A 105 3.26 -8.28 -9.48
N MET A 106 4.11 -7.51 -8.80
CA MET A 106 4.07 -7.23 -7.36
C MET A 106 3.96 -5.73 -7.12
N LEU A 107 2.90 -5.30 -6.44
CA LEU A 107 2.75 -3.95 -5.91
C LEU A 107 3.35 -3.89 -4.50
N THR A 108 4.34 -3.03 -4.34
CA THR A 108 4.91 -2.68 -3.04
C THR A 108 4.43 -1.29 -2.66
N ILE A 109 3.80 -1.18 -1.49
CA ILE A 109 3.39 0.10 -0.89
C ILE A 109 4.25 0.29 0.35
N GLU A 110 4.99 1.39 0.40
CA GLU A 110 5.80 1.77 1.55
C GLU A 110 5.08 2.88 2.30
N GLY A 111 5.19 2.86 3.62
CA GLY A 111 4.63 3.89 4.46
C GLY A 111 5.13 3.81 5.88
N MET A 112 4.59 4.67 6.73
CA MET A 112 4.99 4.81 8.12
C MET A 112 3.75 4.74 9.01
N SER A 113 3.76 3.82 9.96
CA SER A 113 2.74 3.83 11.01
C SER A 113 3.00 4.96 12.00
N ALA A 114 1.92 5.55 12.51
CA ALA A 114 1.99 6.40 13.70
C ALA A 114 2.62 5.61 14.85
N LYS A 115 3.45 6.26 15.66
CA LYS A 115 3.92 5.66 16.91
C LYS A 115 2.68 5.42 17.77
N ASN A 116 2.41 4.17 18.11
CA ASN A 116 1.46 3.90 19.17
C ASN A 116 2.02 4.56 20.44
N SER A 117 1.37 5.59 20.94
CA SER A 117 1.57 6.07 22.30
C SER A 117 1.07 4.95 23.21
N THR A 118 1.93 3.98 23.50
CA THR A 118 1.67 2.96 24.52
C THR A 118 1.60 3.69 25.87
N GLY A 119 0.40 4.15 26.21
CA GLY A 119 0.04 4.58 27.55
C GLY A 119 -0.03 3.36 28.45
N ASN A 120 1.12 2.86 28.90
CA ASN A 120 1.18 2.02 30.08
C ASN A 120 1.12 2.96 31.30
N ASN A 121 -0.08 3.32 31.72
CA ASN A 121 -0.34 3.71 33.10
C ASN A 121 -1.65 3.07 33.54
N GLU A 122 -1.49 1.90 34.15
CA GLU A 122 -2.34 1.40 35.20
C GLU A 122 -2.68 2.52 36.20
N ASN A 123 -3.81 3.20 36.01
CA ASN A 123 -4.47 3.92 37.10
C ASN A 123 -5.98 3.92 36.90
N GLN A 124 -6.59 3.03 37.67
CA GLN A 124 -7.97 3.02 38.10
C GLN A 124 -8.32 4.36 38.74
N PHE A 125 -8.81 5.35 38.00
CA PHE A 125 -9.73 6.40 38.49
C PHE A 125 -10.32 7.14 37.31
N GLY A 126 -11.65 7.04 37.14
CA GLY A 126 -12.36 7.62 36.02
C GLY A 126 -12.38 9.15 36.08
N TYR A 127 -11.82 9.78 35.07
CA TYR A 127 -12.27 11.07 34.55
C TYR A 127 -12.21 11.00 33.02
N LYS A 128 -13.28 11.46 32.37
CA LYS A 128 -13.36 11.60 30.91
C LYS A 128 -12.33 12.65 30.48
N GLU A 129 -11.25 12.24 29.85
CA GLU A 129 -10.39 13.17 29.10
C GLU A 129 -10.99 13.35 27.70
N GLU A 130 -11.42 14.57 27.44
CA GLU A 130 -11.67 15.06 26.09
C GLU A 130 -10.42 14.82 25.23
N PHE A 131 -10.64 14.27 24.05
CA PHE A 131 -9.62 13.82 23.12
C PHE A 131 -8.73 15.00 22.69
N ASP A 132 -7.58 15.17 23.35
CA ASP A 132 -6.66 16.25 23.04
C ASP A 132 -5.86 15.92 21.76
N GLN A 133 -6.34 16.45 20.63
CA GLN A 133 -5.66 16.43 19.33
C GLN A 133 -4.41 17.34 19.29
N SER A 134 -3.99 17.95 20.40
CA SER A 134 -2.88 18.91 20.44
C SER A 134 -1.49 18.32 20.22
N SER A 135 -1.29 17.02 20.44
CA SER A 135 0.05 16.40 20.40
C SER A 135 0.72 16.33 19.01
N ASN A 136 -0.02 16.54 17.91
CA ASN A 136 0.54 16.55 16.55
C ASN A 136 0.83 17.96 16.01
N VAL A 137 0.24 19.01 16.59
CA VAL A 137 0.45 20.41 16.15
C VAL A 137 1.76 20.97 16.70
N PHE A 138 2.11 20.64 17.94
CA PHE A 138 3.34 21.15 18.56
C PHE A 138 4.63 20.60 17.91
N GLU A 139 4.63 19.36 17.39
CA GLU A 139 5.80 18.79 16.70
C GLU A 139 5.98 19.33 15.26
N LEU A 140 4.92 19.83 14.61
CA LEU A 140 5.01 20.39 13.26
C LEU A 140 5.74 21.74 13.24
N ASP A 141 5.51 22.59 14.23
CA ASP A 141 6.17 23.89 14.32
C ASP A 141 7.69 23.72 14.53
N GLU A 142 8.10 22.75 15.34
CA GLU A 142 9.51 22.39 15.55
C GLU A 142 10.15 21.83 14.26
N LEU A 143 9.45 20.93 13.56
CA LEU A 143 9.91 20.38 12.28
C LEU A 143 10.05 21.46 11.19
N VAL A 144 9.09 22.38 11.11
CA VAL A 144 9.12 23.51 10.18
C VAL A 144 10.26 24.47 10.53
N TYR A 145 10.50 24.72 11.82
CA TYR A 145 11.61 25.53 12.29
C TYR A 145 12.96 24.92 11.90
N ASP A 146 13.15 23.63 12.15
CA ASP A 146 14.39 22.92 11.80
C ASP A 146 14.63 22.86 10.28
N TYR A 147 13.56 22.67 9.50
CA TYR A 147 13.64 22.71 8.04
C TYR A 147 14.08 24.09 7.53
N LYS A 148 13.47 25.17 8.04
CA LYS A 148 13.83 26.56 7.68
C LYS A 148 15.28 26.86 8.06
N ARG A 149 15.71 26.46 9.25
CA ARG A 149 17.09 26.62 9.72
C ARG A 149 18.09 25.89 8.83
N ARG A 150 17.77 24.66 8.40
CA ARG A 150 18.63 23.89 7.49
C ARG A 150 18.73 24.51 6.11
N ILE A 151 17.63 25.04 5.56
CA ILE A 151 17.65 25.77 4.28
C ILE A 151 18.52 27.02 4.36
N GLU A 152 18.45 27.76 5.47
CA GLU A 152 19.27 28.97 5.65
C GLU A 152 20.77 28.63 5.71
N LEU A 153 21.13 27.57 6.43
CA LEU A 153 22.52 27.07 6.45
C LEU A 153 22.99 26.64 5.06
N MET A 154 22.12 26.01 4.27
CA MET A 154 22.44 25.63 2.89
C MET A 154 22.65 26.87 2.01
N ARG A 155 21.83 27.93 2.13
CA ARG A 155 22.04 29.17 1.37
C ARG A 155 23.40 29.82 1.66
N GLN A 156 23.85 29.76 2.91
CA GLN A 156 25.15 30.31 3.31
C GLN A 156 26.34 29.51 2.76
N LEU A 157 26.16 28.24 2.41
CA LEU A 157 27.22 27.41 1.81
C LEU A 157 27.40 27.65 0.30
N PHE A 158 26.39 28.21 -0.38
CA PHE A 158 26.40 28.45 -1.82
C PHE A 158 26.43 29.95 -2.20
N THR A 159 26.77 30.82 -1.25
CA THR A 159 27.07 32.24 -1.46
C THR A 159 28.52 32.52 -1.10
#